data_AF-A0A2V5WIQ5-F1
#
_entry.id   AF-A0A2V5WIQ5-F1
#
_cell.length_a   1.000
_cell.length_b   1.000
_cell.length_c   1.000
_cell.angle_alpha   90.00
_cell.angle_beta   90.00
_cell.angle_gamma   90.00
#
_symmetry.space_group_name_H-M   'P 1'
#
loop_
_entity.id
_entity.type
_entity.pdbx_description
1 polymer ?
#
loop_
_entity_poly.entity_id
_entity_poly.type
_entity_poly.pdbx_seq_one_letter_code
_entity_poly.pdbx_strand_id
1 'polypeptide(L)'
;MREHLRRTLDLTAEQEKKIGPIVDATSAKLEAIRVETAERVRVVMEESKKEVTPLLTPEQQKKLDNLESEHRKMMMHHGFLPPPPPKDRPPP
;
A
#
# COMPACT_ATOMS: atom_id res chain seq x y z
N MET A 1 -3.67 -9.71 -12.26
CA MET A 1 -2.88 -9.41 -13.47
C MET A 1 -2.88 -10.57 -14.47
N ARG A 2 -2.46 -11.78 -14.08
CA ARG A 2 -2.39 -12.96 -14.97
C ARG A 2 -3.70 -13.25 -15.72
N GLU A 3 -4.81 -13.36 -15.00
CA GLU A 3 -6.11 -13.67 -15.61
C GLU A 3 -6.58 -12.61 -16.61
N HIS A 4 -6.26 -11.34 -16.34
CA HIS A 4 -6.59 -10.24 -17.24
C HIS A 4 -5.78 -10.34 -18.54
N LEU A 5 -4.47 -10.57 -18.45
CA LEU A 5 -3.62 -10.76 -19.63
C LEU A 5 -4.03 -11.97 -20.46
N ARG A 6 -4.43 -13.06 -19.80
CA ARG A 6 -4.94 -14.26 -20.48
C ARG A 6 -6.14 -13.95 -21.37
N ARG A 7 -7.13 -13.26 -20.81
CA ARG A 7 -8.38 -12.91 -21.52
C ARG A 7 -8.19 -11.83 -22.57
N THR A 8 -7.39 -10.80 -22.27
CA THR A 8 -7.20 -9.67 -23.18
C THR A 8 -6.37 -10.02 -24.41
N LEU A 9 -5.48 -11.00 -24.29
CA LEU A 9 -4.56 -11.41 -25.38
C LEU A 9 -4.92 -12.77 -25.99
N ASP A 10 -6.06 -13.36 -25.60
CA ASP A 10 -6.52 -14.68 -26.04
C ASP A 10 -5.41 -15.75 -25.99
N LEU A 11 -4.71 -15.84 -24.86
CA LEU A 11 -3.54 -16.72 -24.72
C LEU A 11 -3.95 -18.20 -24.82
N THR A 12 -3.22 -18.95 -25.64
CA THR A 12 -3.29 -20.42 -25.66
C THR A 12 -2.70 -21.02 -24.37
N ALA A 13 -3.05 -22.28 -24.06
CA ALA A 13 -2.53 -22.97 -22.87
C ALA A 13 -1.00 -23.04 -22.81
N GLU A 14 -0.34 -23.22 -23.97
CA GLU A 14 1.12 -23.23 -24.08
C GLU A 14 1.73 -21.84 -23.79
N GLN A 15 1.09 -20.77 -24.26
CA GLN A 15 1.52 -19.40 -23.96
C GLN A 15 1.31 -19.07 -22.48
N GLU A 16 0.17 -19.46 -21.90
CA GLU A 16 -0.12 -19.26 -20.48
C GLU A 16 0.92 -19.96 -19.60
N LYS A 17 1.33 -21.18 -19.94
CA LYS A 17 2.36 -21.93 -19.20
C LYS A 17 3.72 -21.22 -19.17
N LYS A 18 4.08 -20.51 -20.25
CA LYS A 18 5.35 -19.77 -20.36
C LYS A 18 5.27 -18.37 -19.75
N ILE A 19 4.17 -17.66 -19.99
CA ILE A 19 3.97 -16.27 -19.56
C ILE A 19 3.58 -16.20 -18.08
N GLY A 20 2.83 -17.19 -17.60
CA GLY A 20 2.32 -17.26 -16.24
C GLY A 20 3.40 -16.95 -15.21
N PRO A 21 4.49 -17.71 -15.11
CA PRO A 21 5.54 -17.50 -14.12
C PRO A 21 6.15 -16.08 -14.16
N ILE A 22 6.26 -15.48 -15.35
CA ILE A 22 6.79 -14.12 -15.54
C ILE A 22 5.85 -13.08 -14.90
N VAL A 23 4.54 -13.24 -15.10
CA VAL A 23 3.52 -12.34 -14.54
C VAL A 23 3.43 -12.46 -13.02
N ASP A 24 3.54 -13.68 -12.48
CA ASP A 24 3.54 -13.88 -11.02
C ASP A 24 4.78 -13.28 -10.37
N ALA A 25 5.96 -13.53 -10.94
CA ALA A 25 7.21 -12.95 -10.46
C ALA A 25 7.16 -11.41 -10.51
N THR A 26 6.59 -10.84 -11.57
CA THR A 26 6.37 -9.39 -11.68
C THR A 26 5.40 -8.89 -10.61
N SER A 27 4.28 -9.58 -10.41
CA SER A 27 3.28 -9.20 -9.40
C SER A 27 3.87 -9.23 -7.98
N ALA A 28 4.67 -10.24 -7.66
CA ALA A 28 5.36 -10.34 -6.37
C ALA A 28 6.38 -9.20 -6.15
N LYS A 29 7.15 -8.85 -7.19
CA LYS A 29 8.09 -7.71 -7.13
C LYS A 29 7.36 -6.38 -6.93
N LEU A 30 6.26 -6.16 -7.64
CA LEU A 30 5.45 -4.94 -7.49
C LEU A 30 4.86 -4.82 -6.07
N GLU A 31 4.38 -5.92 -5.50
CA GLU A 31 3.87 -5.91 -4.12
C GLU A 31 4.99 -5.62 -3.10
N ALA A 32 6.19 -6.18 -3.29
CA ALA A 32 7.33 -5.87 -2.44
C ALA A 32 7.70 -4.37 -2.48
N ILE A 33 7.76 -3.79 -3.69
CA ILE A 33 8.01 -2.35 -3.88
C ILE A 33 6.92 -1.51 -3.20
N ARG A 34 5.65 -1.91 -3.34
CA ARG A 34 4.53 -1.23 -2.72
C ARG A 34 4.64 -1.22 -1.19
N VAL A 35 4.92 -2.37 -0.58
CA VAL A 35 5.09 -2.48 0.89
C VAL A 35 6.25 -1.63 1.39
N GLU A 36 7.41 -1.71 0.73
CA GLU A 36 8.60 -0.93 1.07
C GLU A 36 8.36 0.57 0.95
N THR A 37 7.69 0.99 -0.12
CA THR A 37 7.36 2.41 -0.36
C THR A 37 6.33 2.90 0.65
N ALA A 38 5.30 2.11 0.94
CA ALA A 38 4.28 2.46 1.94
C ALA A 38 4.90 2.71 3.32
N GLU A 39 5.88 1.90 3.71
CA GLU A 39 6.59 2.07 4.97
C GLU A 39 7.43 3.35 5.00
N ARG A 40 8.19 3.64 3.92
CA ARG A 40 8.94 4.90 3.81
C ARG A 40 8.04 6.12 3.90
N VAL A 41 6.91 6.10 3.20
CA VAL A 41 5.91 7.17 3.25
C VAL A 41 5.37 7.33 4.67
N ARG A 42 5.06 6.23 5.38
CA ARG A 42 4.60 6.27 6.77
C ARG A 42 5.60 6.98 7.68
N VAL A 43 6.88 6.63 7.57
CA VAL A 43 7.96 7.24 8.38
C VAL A 43 8.06 8.75 8.12
N VAL A 44 8.12 9.17 6.85
CA VAL A 44 8.22 10.60 6.50
C VAL A 44 7.01 11.39 7.00
N MET A 45 5.81 10.82 6.89
CA MET A 45 4.58 11.46 7.40
C MET A 45 4.58 11.57 8.93
N GLU A 46 5.08 10.56 9.64
CA GLU A 46 5.18 10.59 11.11
C GLU A 46 6.22 11.60 11.60
N GLU A 47 7.34 11.74 10.90
CA GLU A 47 8.35 12.76 11.19
C GLU A 47 7.77 14.16 10.97
N SER A 48 7.15 14.41 9.82
CA SER A 48 6.48 15.68 9.53
C SER A 48 5.41 16.01 10.58
N LYS A 49 4.62 15.03 11.01
CA LYS A 49 3.62 15.21 12.07
C LYS A 49 4.27 15.64 13.38
N LYS A 50 5.38 15.02 13.79
CA LYS A 50 6.10 15.37 15.03
C LYS A 50 6.60 16.80 15.02
N GLU A 51 7.03 17.31 13.87
CA GLU A 51 7.50 18.70 13.73
C GLU A 51 6.34 19.71 13.73
N VAL A 52 5.23 19.37 13.08
CA VAL A 52 4.08 20.28 12.94
C VAL A 52 3.23 20.33 14.21
N THR A 53 3.02 19.20 14.89
CA THR A 53 2.09 19.10 16.04
C THR A 53 2.33 20.14 17.15
N PRO A 54 3.58 20.43 17.58
CA PRO A 54 3.85 21.44 18.61
C PRO A 54 3.48 22.88 18.19
N LEU A 55 3.33 23.14 16.89
CA LEU A 55 3.00 24.47 16.35
C LEU A 55 1.48 24.69 16.21
N LEU A 56 0.68 23.66 16.51
CA LEU A 56 -0.77 23.68 16.34
C LEU A 56 -1.51 23.92 17.66
N THR A 57 -2.66 24.59 17.59
CA THR A 57 -3.61 24.63 18.72
C THR A 57 -4.21 23.24 18.96
N PRO A 58 -4.78 22.98 20.17
CA PRO A 58 -5.46 21.72 20.44
C PRO A 58 -6.56 21.38 19.43
N GLU A 59 -7.35 22.37 18.97
CA GLU A 59 -8.37 22.12 17.95
C GLU A 59 -7.77 21.74 16.59
N GLN A 60 -6.63 22.33 16.22
CA GLN A 60 -5.93 22.02 14.98
C GLN A 60 -5.28 20.63 15.02
N GLN A 61 -4.71 20.23 16.16
CA GLN A 61 -4.18 18.87 16.35
C GLN A 61 -5.28 17.81 16.13
N LYS A 62 -6.47 18.01 16.72
CA LYS A 62 -7.61 17.11 16.51
C LYS A 62 -8.06 17.04 15.05
N LYS A 63 -8.00 18.15 14.31
CA LYS A 63 -8.30 18.16 12.87
C LYS A 63 -7.24 17.39 12.07
N LEU A 64 -5.96 17.54 12.41
CA LEU A 64 -4.86 16.81 11.77
C LEU A 64 -5.03 15.29 11.95
N ASP A 65 -5.35 14.83 13.16
CA ASP A 65 -5.58 13.40 13.43
C ASP A 65 -6.73 12.81 12.60
N ASN A 66 -7.83 13.57 12.45
CA ASN A 66 -8.95 13.14 11.62
C ASN A 66 -8.56 13.06 10.14
N LEU A 67 -7.84 14.06 9.62
CA LEU A 67 -7.37 14.07 8.24
C LEU A 67 -6.47 12.87 7.95
N GLU A 68 -5.56 12.54 8.85
CA GLU A 68 -4.70 11.37 8.71
C GLU A 68 -5.49 10.06 8.71
N SER A 69 -6.49 9.93 9.58
CA SER A 69 -7.35 8.74 9.64
C SER A 69 -8.11 8.52 8.34
N GLU A 70 -8.74 9.57 7.81
CA GLU A 70 -9.48 9.52 6.55
C GLU A 70 -8.56 9.23 5.36
N HIS A 71 -7.39 9.87 5.31
CA HIS A 71 -6.39 9.60 4.28
C HIS A 71 -5.93 8.13 4.34
N ARG A 72 -5.67 7.58 5.53
CA ARG A 72 -5.27 6.17 5.70
C ARG A 72 -6.35 5.21 5.20
N LYS A 73 -7.62 5.46 5.53
CA LYS A 73 -8.76 4.67 5.04
C LYS A 73 -8.83 4.72 3.52
N MET A 74 -8.74 5.92 2.93
CA MET A 74 -8.79 6.10 1.48
C MET A 74 -7.66 5.35 0.77
N MET A 75 -6.44 5.40 1.31
CA MET A 75 -5.29 4.68 0.76
C MET A 75 -5.39 3.16 0.90
N MET A 76 -6.02 2.66 1.97
CA MET A 76 -6.35 1.23 2.11
C MET A 76 -7.39 0.80 1.08
N HIS A 77 -8.45 1.58 0.89
CA HIS A 77 -9.51 1.28 -0.09
C HIS A 77 -9.00 1.24 -1.53
N HIS A 78 -8.05 2.10 -1.89
CA HIS A 78 -7.44 2.12 -3.23
C HIS A 78 -6.34 1.08 -3.42
N GLY A 79 -6.02 0.29 -2.39
CA GLY A 79 -4.95 -0.70 -2.46
C GLY A 79 -3.57 -0.06 -2.61
N PHE A 80 -3.35 1.14 -2.06
CA PHE A 80 -2.00 1.72 -1.96
C PHE A 80 -1.29 1.26 -0.70
N LEU A 81 -2.01 1.14 0.41
CA LEU A 81 -1.49 0.58 1.65
C LEU A 81 -1.86 -0.90 1.77
N PRO A 82 -0.95 -1.78 2.22
CA PRO A 82 -1.33 -3.12 2.63
C PRO A 82 -2.32 -3.02 3.81
N PRO A 83 -3.23 -4.01 3.97
CA PRO A 83 -4.06 -4.06 5.17
C PRO A 83 -3.17 -4.06 6.42
N PRO A 84 -3.62 -3.45 7.52
CA PRO A 84 -2.84 -3.47 8.75
C PRO A 84 -2.58 -4.92 9.16
N PRO A 85 -1.38 -5.24 9.69
CA PRO A 85 -1.12 -6.57 10.20
C PRO A 85 -2.17 -6.93 11.27
N PRO A 86 -2.57 -8.21 11.38
CA PRO A 86 -3.45 -8.66 12.45
C PRO A 86 -2.89 -8.22 13.81
N LYS A 87 -3.78 -7.77 14.71
CA LYS A 87 -3.43 -7.21 16.02
C LYS A 87 -2.56 -8.14 16.90
N ASP A 88 -2.47 -9.41 16.56
CA ASP A 88 -1.74 -10.44 17.31
C ASP A 88 -0.27 -10.60 16.87
N ARG A 89 0.21 -9.83 15.88
CA ARG A 89 1.63 -9.83 15.50
C ARG A 89 2.36 -8.68 16.22
N PRO A 90 3.30 -8.97 17.14
CA PRO A 90 4.07 -7.91 17.78
C PRO A 90 4.93 -7.18 16.73
N PRO A 91 5.21 -5.89 16.93
CA PRO A 91 6.13 -5.16 16.05
C PRO A 91 7.54 -5.81 16.12
N PRO A 92 8.31 -5.79 15.03
CA PRO A 92 9.71 -6.22 15.03
C PRO A 92 10.59 -5.33 15.90
#